data_AF-A0AAW6EAV8-F1
#
_entry.id   AF-A0AAW6EAV8-F1
#
_cell.length_a   1.000
_cell.length_b   1.000
_cell.length_c   1.000
_cell.angle_alpha   90.00
_cell.angle_beta   90.00
_cell.angle_gamma   90.00
#
_symmetry.space_group_name_H-M   'P 1'
#
loop_
_entity.id
_entity.type
_entity.pdbx_description
1 polymer ?
#
loop_
_entity_poly.entity_id
_entity_poly.type
_entity_poly.pdbx_seq_one_letter_code
_entity_poly.pdbx_strand_id
1 'polypeptide(L)'
;MNDEYIYQYPAPEYMENFKEMVAQRTTNTNGARKKVIVCFGISMAFLVLYCLPFLNFIDTYLLLVAVIFLCATVILLKGITKKIGTHNLMIQATESDMVLTYYSVGATPKKVLTLRYEDIIECQFFDKSYTKIQITFKKNKHSYLKSYSQTGGEVSHLVDTMVSFELNPYSYEQGFFMYIAPDYFNIKKYALTDKILKKYGNINEYFTRLAESEEVE
;
A
#
# COMPACT_ATOMS: atom_id res chain seq x y z
N MET A 1 4.38 17.36 -27.52
CA MET A 1 5.68 17.48 -26.83
C MET A 1 5.87 16.18 -26.08
N ASN A 2 7.01 15.51 -26.28
CA ASN A 2 7.40 14.38 -25.44
C ASN A 2 7.84 15.02 -24.13
N ASP A 3 6.93 15.15 -23.17
CA ASP A 3 7.31 15.66 -21.86
C ASP A 3 8.14 14.56 -21.19
N GLU A 4 9.45 14.84 -21.10
CA GLU A 4 10.41 13.96 -20.45
C GLU A 4 10.03 13.81 -18.98
N TYR A 5 10.05 12.58 -18.47
CA TYR A 5 9.71 12.35 -17.07
C TYR A 5 10.82 12.92 -16.18
N ILE A 6 10.46 13.85 -15.30
CA ILE A 6 11.34 14.32 -14.23
C ILE A 6 11.52 13.24 -13.15
N TYR A 7 10.54 12.34 -13.03
CA TYR A 7 10.56 11.25 -12.08
C TYR A 7 9.62 10.13 -12.51
N GLN A 8 10.12 8.90 -12.43
CA GLN A 8 9.32 7.71 -12.70
C GLN A 8 9.64 6.62 -11.69
N TYR A 9 8.60 6.14 -11.02
CA TYR A 9 8.69 5.01 -10.09
C TYR A 9 7.52 4.04 -10.31
N PRO A 10 7.76 2.73 -10.43
CA PRO A 10 9.07 2.11 -10.62
C PRO A 10 9.75 2.56 -11.92
N ALA A 11 11.05 2.33 -12.07
CA ALA A 11 11.74 2.59 -13.33
C ALA A 11 11.10 1.79 -14.49
N PRO A 12 11.18 2.26 -15.75
CA PRO A 12 10.54 1.61 -16.90
C PRO A 12 10.80 0.10 -17.00
N GLU A 13 12.02 -0.32 -16.72
CA GLU A 13 12.47 -1.72 -16.79
C GLU A 13 11.84 -2.63 -15.73
N TYR A 14 11.43 -2.08 -14.58
CA TYR A 14 10.78 -2.82 -13.49
C TYR A 14 9.25 -2.72 -13.50
N MET A 15 8.68 -2.00 -14.47
CA MET A 15 7.27 -1.66 -14.50
C MET A 15 6.36 -2.89 -14.56
N GLU A 16 6.68 -3.87 -15.42
CA GLU A 16 5.87 -5.08 -15.55
C GLU A 16 6.02 -5.99 -14.33
N ASN A 17 7.25 -6.19 -13.86
CA ASN A 17 7.53 -6.95 -12.63
C ASN A 17 6.78 -6.37 -11.43
N PHE A 18 6.72 -5.03 -11.32
CA PHE A 18 5.98 -4.35 -10.28
C PHE A 18 4.48 -4.63 -10.38
N LYS A 19 3.89 -4.53 -11.58
CA LYS A 19 2.46 -4.83 -11.78
C LYS A 19 2.13 -6.29 -11.46
N GLU A 20 2.99 -7.23 -11.86
CA GLU A 20 2.84 -8.65 -11.54
C GLU A 20 2.95 -8.89 -10.03
N MET A 21 3.95 -8.30 -9.37
CA MET A 21 4.11 -8.37 -7.92
C MET A 21 2.87 -7.84 -7.19
N VAL A 22 2.33 -6.70 -7.62
CA VAL A 22 1.10 -6.11 -7.08
C VAL A 22 -0.10 -7.06 -7.26
N ALA A 23 -0.24 -7.65 -8.44
CA ALA A 23 -1.32 -8.60 -8.74
C ALA A 23 -1.21 -9.87 -7.87
N GLN A 24 -0.01 -10.46 -7.75
CA GLN A 24 0.25 -11.63 -6.93
C GLN A 24 0.02 -11.37 -5.43
N ARG A 25 0.42 -10.20 -4.91
CA ARG A 25 0.16 -9.83 -3.51
C ARG A 25 -1.34 -9.73 -3.21
N THR A 26 -2.13 -9.24 -4.16
CA THR A 26 -3.59 -9.12 -4.03
C THR A 26 -4.28 -10.48 -3.99
N THR A 27 -3.82 -11.46 -4.78
CA THR A 27 -4.40 -12.81 -4.78
C THR A 27 -4.02 -13.61 -3.53
N ASN A 28 -2.77 -13.52 -3.08
CA ASN A 28 -2.27 -14.30 -1.95
C ASN A 28 -2.91 -13.89 -0.61
N THR A 29 -3.16 -12.60 -0.40
CA THR A 29 -3.82 -12.09 0.83
C THR A 29 -5.26 -12.59 1.00
N ASN A 30 -6.03 -12.67 -0.09
CA ASN A 30 -7.39 -13.22 -0.06
C ASN A 30 -7.40 -14.74 0.19
N GLY A 31 -6.47 -15.48 -0.43
CA GLY A 31 -6.33 -16.92 -0.23
C GLY A 31 -5.89 -17.30 1.19
N ALA A 32 -4.92 -16.58 1.75
CA ALA A 32 -4.43 -16.81 3.11
C ALA A 32 -5.51 -16.51 4.17
N ARG A 33 -6.26 -15.41 4.03
CA ARG A 33 -7.38 -15.08 4.93
C ARG A 33 -8.46 -16.16 4.92
N LYS A 34 -8.82 -16.68 3.74
CA LYS A 34 -9.81 -17.77 3.61
C LYS A 34 -9.34 -19.04 4.32
N LYS A 35 -8.07 -19.42 4.15
CA LYS A 35 -7.48 -20.60 4.83
C LYS A 35 -7.49 -20.45 6.36
N VAL A 36 -7.16 -19.27 6.89
CA VAL A 36 -7.19 -19.02 8.35
C VAL A 36 -8.61 -19.10 8.90
N ILE A 37 -9.60 -18.50 8.23
CA ILE A 37 -11.01 -18.57 8.66
C ILE A 37 -11.50 -20.03 8.69
N VAL A 38 -11.15 -20.82 7.67
CA VAL A 38 -11.54 -22.24 7.60
C VAL A 38 -10.87 -23.05 8.72
N CYS A 39 -9.56 -22.92 8.92
CA CYS A 39 -8.85 -23.65 9.99
C CYS A 39 -9.36 -23.26 11.39
N PHE A 40 -9.69 -21.98 11.61
CA PHE A 40 -10.26 -21.51 12.87
C PHE A 40 -11.67 -22.07 13.09
N GLY A 41 -12.53 -22.05 12.06
CA GLY A 41 -13.88 -22.60 12.11
C GLY A 41 -13.89 -24.10 12.43
N ILE A 42 -13.00 -24.87 11.80
CA ILE A 42 -12.83 -26.31 12.06
C ILE A 42 -12.36 -26.55 13.51
N SER A 43 -11.37 -25.79 14.00
CA SER A 43 -10.88 -25.90 15.38
C SER A 43 -12.00 -25.64 16.40
N MET A 44 -12.81 -24.60 16.18
CA MET A 44 -13.93 -24.26 17.06
C MET A 44 -15.02 -25.35 17.03
N ALA A 45 -15.33 -25.91 15.87
CA ALA A 45 -16.30 -27.00 15.74
C ALA A 45 -15.87 -28.25 16.53
N PHE A 46 -14.59 -28.64 16.47
CA PHE A 46 -14.07 -29.76 17.26
C PHE A 46 -14.10 -29.48 18.76
N LEU A 47 -13.83 -28.24 19.18
CA LEU A 47 -13.87 -27.84 20.58
C LEU A 47 -15.31 -27.87 21.13
N VAL A 48 -16.29 -27.41 20.35
CA VAL A 48 -17.72 -27.51 20.70
C VAL A 48 -18.17 -28.97 20.79
N LEU A 49 -17.78 -29.82 19.83
CA LEU A 49 -18.13 -31.24 19.85
C LEU A 49 -17.56 -31.98 21.07
N TYR A 50 -16.36 -31.60 21.53
CA TYR A 50 -15.76 -32.14 22.75
C TYR A 50 -16.51 -31.72 24.03
N CYS A 51 -17.05 -30.50 24.07
CA CYS A 51 -17.80 -29.99 25.23
C CYS A 51 -19.25 -30.51 25.33
N LEU A 52 -19.75 -31.27 24.34
CA LEU A 52 -21.10 -31.81 24.37
C LEU A 52 -21.18 -33.08 25.23
N PRO A 53 -21.98 -33.09 26.32
CA PRO A 53 -21.95 -34.15 27.34
C PRO A 53 -22.44 -35.51 26.85
N PHE A 54 -23.13 -35.58 25.71
CA PHE A 54 -23.61 -36.82 25.07
C PHE A 54 -22.52 -37.49 24.21
N LEU A 55 -21.42 -36.78 23.95
CA LEU A 55 -20.29 -37.21 23.13
C LEU A 55 -19.04 -37.50 23.99
N ASN A 56 -19.22 -37.93 25.24
CA ASN A 56 -18.14 -38.31 26.16
C ASN A 56 -17.29 -39.51 25.69
N PHE A 57 -17.63 -40.14 24.56
CA PHE A 57 -16.81 -41.16 23.88
C PHE A 57 -15.75 -40.53 22.95
N ILE A 58 -15.79 -39.20 22.75
CA ILE A 58 -14.83 -38.50 21.90
C ILE A 58 -13.44 -38.53 22.55
N ASP A 59 -12.57 -39.30 21.89
CA ASP A 59 -11.25 -39.69 22.35
C ASP A 59 -10.27 -38.50 22.42
N THR A 60 -9.23 -38.63 23.25
CA THR A 60 -8.16 -37.64 23.48
C THR A 60 -7.50 -37.19 22.16
N TYR A 61 -7.54 -38.04 21.13
CA TYR A 61 -7.08 -37.75 19.77
C TYR A 61 -7.82 -36.57 19.10
N LEU A 62 -9.11 -36.36 19.36
CA LEU A 62 -9.87 -35.25 18.78
C LEU A 62 -9.48 -33.91 19.40
N LEU A 63 -9.18 -33.89 20.71
CA LEU A 63 -8.61 -32.74 21.39
C LEU A 63 -7.21 -32.41 20.84
N LEU A 64 -6.37 -33.43 20.62
CA LEU A 64 -5.04 -33.28 20.03
C LEU A 64 -5.14 -32.65 18.63
N VAL A 65 -6.06 -33.13 17.78
CA VAL A 65 -6.29 -32.56 16.45
C VAL A 65 -6.74 -31.11 16.53
N ALA A 66 -7.67 -30.76 17.43
CA ALA A 66 -8.11 -29.39 17.63
C ALA A 66 -6.95 -28.46 18.06
N VAL A 67 -6.08 -28.93 18.97
CA VAL A 67 -4.89 -28.17 19.41
C VAL A 67 -3.89 -27.99 18.26
N ILE A 68 -3.64 -29.02 17.44
CA ILE A 68 -2.75 -28.92 16.27
C ILE A 68 -3.28 -27.87 15.28
N PHE A 69 -4.59 -27.89 14.98
CA PHE A 69 -5.19 -26.89 14.09
C PHE A 69 -5.14 -25.49 14.70
N LEU A 70 -5.34 -25.34 16.00
CA LEU A 70 -5.24 -24.05 16.69
C LEU A 70 -3.80 -23.52 16.64
N CYS A 71 -2.79 -24.35 16.88
CA CYS A 71 -1.38 -24.00 16.67
C CYS A 71 -1.08 -23.59 15.22
N ALA A 72 -1.60 -24.33 14.24
CA ALA A 72 -1.47 -23.98 12.82
C ALA A 72 -2.13 -22.64 12.49
N THR A 73 -3.30 -22.32 13.08
CA THR A 73 -3.93 -21.01 12.91
C THR A 73 -3.06 -19.90 13.47
N VAL A 74 -2.44 -20.06 14.64
CA VAL A 74 -1.55 -19.06 15.23
C VAL A 74 -0.32 -18.81 14.35
N ILE A 75 0.29 -19.87 13.79
CA ILE A 75 1.43 -19.75 12.87
C ILE A 75 1.02 -19.02 11.58
N LEU A 76 -0.12 -19.39 10.99
CA LEU A 76 -0.65 -18.74 9.79
C LEU A 76 -1.04 -17.28 10.05
N LEU A 77 -1.64 -16.98 11.21
CA LEU A 77 -1.94 -15.62 11.67
C LEU A 77 -0.65 -14.80 11.79
N LYS A 78 0.41 -15.37 12.37
CA LYS A 78 1.71 -14.70 12.50
C LYS A 78 2.29 -14.32 11.13
N GLY A 79 2.13 -15.19 10.13
CA GLY A 79 2.48 -14.93 8.73
C GLY A 79 1.66 -13.81 8.08
N ILE A 80 0.36 -13.70 8.41
CA ILE A 80 -0.53 -12.61 7.95
C ILE A 80 -0.21 -11.29 8.67
N THR A 81 0.25 -11.33 9.92
CA THR A 81 0.58 -10.13 10.71
C THR A 81 1.95 -9.52 10.42
N LYS A 82 2.82 -10.17 9.64
CA LYS A 82 3.99 -9.48 9.08
C LYS A 82 3.43 -8.30 8.26
N LYS A 83 3.84 -7.08 8.61
CA LYS A 83 3.54 -5.85 7.85
C LYS A 83 4.12 -6.00 6.44
N ILE A 84 3.38 -6.67 5.57
CA ILE A 84 3.58 -6.61 4.13
C ILE A 84 3.10 -5.22 3.75
N GLY A 85 3.89 -4.45 2.99
CA GLY A 85 3.51 -3.13 2.49
C GLY A 85 2.08 -3.18 1.97
N THR A 86 1.17 -2.48 2.65
CA THR A 86 -0.29 -2.58 2.45
C THR A 86 -0.74 -1.83 1.20
N HIS A 87 0.21 -1.20 0.51
CA HIS A 87 0.00 -0.40 -0.67
C HIS A 87 1.26 -0.40 -1.54
N ASN A 88 1.07 -0.13 -2.82
CA ASN A 88 2.14 0.23 -3.74
C ASN A 88 1.69 1.45 -4.53
N LEU A 89 2.58 2.40 -4.74
CA LEU A 89 2.31 3.63 -5.48
C LEU A 89 3.24 3.71 -6.68
N MET A 90 2.67 3.80 -7.88
CA MET A 90 3.42 4.21 -9.07
C MET A 90 3.30 5.72 -9.24
N ILE A 91 4.40 6.34 -9.64
CA ILE A 91 4.54 7.77 -9.86
C ILE A 91 5.11 7.97 -11.26
N GLN A 92 4.41 8.76 -12.07
CA GLN A 92 4.92 9.27 -13.33
C GLN A 92 4.75 10.78 -13.28
N ALA A 93 5.84 11.53 -13.20
CA ALA A 93 5.82 12.97 -13.05
C ALA A 93 6.59 13.62 -14.20
N THR A 94 6.00 14.65 -14.78
CA THR A 94 6.62 15.58 -15.72
C THR A 94 6.81 16.94 -15.03
N GLU A 95 7.32 17.93 -15.75
CA GLU A 95 7.47 19.29 -15.22
C GLU A 95 6.14 19.98 -14.86
N SER A 96 5.02 19.54 -15.43
CA SER A 96 3.73 20.24 -15.29
C SER A 96 2.60 19.38 -14.73
N ASP A 97 2.73 18.05 -14.80
CA ASP A 97 1.72 17.11 -14.36
C ASP A 97 2.31 15.85 -13.74
N MET A 98 1.45 15.11 -13.04
CA MET A 98 1.77 13.79 -12.55
C MET A 98 0.58 12.83 -12.66
N VAL A 99 0.91 11.56 -12.78
CA VAL A 99 0.00 10.44 -12.68
C VAL A 99 0.42 9.57 -11.51
N LEU A 100 -0.46 9.42 -10.53
CA LEU A 100 -0.28 8.57 -9.36
C LEU A 100 -1.21 7.36 -9.49
N THR A 101 -0.64 6.17 -9.59
CA THR A 101 -1.40 4.92 -9.59
C THR A 101 -1.21 4.19 -8.27
N TYR A 102 -2.23 4.22 -7.44
CA TYR A 102 -2.23 3.62 -6.11
C TYR A 102 -2.94 2.27 -6.10
N TYR A 103 -2.22 1.25 -5.65
CA TYR A 103 -2.71 -0.10 -5.45
C TYR A 103 -2.78 -0.37 -3.95
N SER A 104 -3.99 -0.40 -3.40
CA SER A 104 -4.18 -0.85 -2.03
C SER A 104 -4.28 -2.38 -2.01
N VAL A 105 -3.50 -3.04 -1.16
CA VAL A 105 -3.53 -4.50 -1.02
C VAL A 105 -4.85 -4.91 -0.35
N GLY A 106 -5.68 -5.69 -1.06
CA GLY A 106 -6.93 -6.24 -0.55
C GLY A 106 -8.16 -5.82 -1.35
N ALA A 107 -9.21 -5.36 -0.66
CA ALA A 107 -10.55 -5.10 -1.20
C ALA A 107 -10.73 -3.71 -1.83
N THR A 108 -9.73 -2.84 -1.72
CA THR A 108 -9.84 -1.43 -2.10
C THR A 108 -9.53 -1.24 -3.58
N PRO A 109 -10.29 -0.40 -4.30
CA PRO A 109 -10.09 -0.19 -5.73
C PRO A 109 -8.71 0.39 -6.04
N LYS A 110 -8.12 -0.01 -7.18
CA LYS A 110 -6.98 0.68 -7.79
C LYS A 110 -7.41 2.12 -8.03
N LYS A 111 -6.61 3.09 -7.62
CA LYS A 111 -6.88 4.51 -7.85
C LYS A 111 -5.86 5.09 -8.79
N VAL A 112 -6.31 5.84 -9.79
CA VAL A 112 -5.46 6.58 -10.72
C VAL A 112 -5.82 8.04 -10.60
N LEU A 113 -4.92 8.82 -10.01
CA LEU A 113 -5.01 10.27 -9.98
C LEU A 113 -4.16 10.83 -11.12
N THR A 114 -4.79 11.52 -12.06
CA THR A 114 -4.11 12.37 -13.04
C THR A 114 -4.26 13.81 -12.57
N LEU A 115 -3.15 14.56 -12.52
CA LEU A 115 -3.15 15.86 -11.87
C LEU A 115 -2.15 16.81 -12.53
N ARG A 116 -2.61 17.99 -12.91
CA ARG A 116 -1.72 19.12 -13.19
C ARG A 116 -1.36 19.84 -11.90
N TYR A 117 -0.11 20.28 -11.78
CA TYR A 117 0.35 20.97 -10.58
C TYR A 117 -0.44 22.27 -10.30
N GLU A 118 -0.85 22.98 -11.36
CA GLU A 118 -1.69 24.19 -11.27
C GLU A 118 -3.07 23.95 -10.64
N ASP A 119 -3.58 22.72 -10.68
CA ASP A 119 -4.89 22.36 -10.14
C ASP A 119 -4.84 21.91 -8.68
N ILE A 120 -3.65 21.82 -8.08
CA ILE A 120 -3.47 21.47 -6.67
C ILE A 120 -3.94 22.65 -5.82
N ILE A 121 -4.98 22.41 -5.02
CA ILE A 121 -5.50 23.38 -4.04
C ILE A 121 -4.68 23.27 -2.75
N GLU A 122 -4.44 22.04 -2.29
CA GLU A 122 -3.69 21.76 -1.08
C GLU A 122 -3.02 20.40 -1.17
N CYS A 123 -1.75 20.33 -0.79
CA CYS A 123 -1.02 19.08 -0.59
C CYS A 123 -0.36 19.11 0.78
N GLN A 124 -0.48 18.06 1.59
CA GLN A 124 0.16 18.03 2.92
C GLN A 124 0.44 16.61 3.43
N PHE A 125 1.49 16.49 4.23
CA PHE A 125 1.74 15.30 5.04
C PHE A 125 0.84 15.27 6.28
N PHE A 126 0.32 14.09 6.60
CA PHE A 126 -0.58 13.87 7.75
C PHE A 126 0.13 13.34 8.99
N ASP A 127 1.38 12.95 8.86
CA ASP A 127 2.13 12.28 9.90
C ASP A 127 3.57 12.82 10.01
N LYS A 128 4.18 12.64 11.18
CA LYS A 128 5.55 13.11 11.46
C LYS A 128 6.63 12.24 10.80
N SER A 129 6.25 11.10 10.22
CA SER A 129 7.15 10.18 9.52
C SER A 129 7.09 10.35 8.02
N TYR A 130 6.27 11.28 7.50
CA TYR A 130 6.13 11.58 6.08
C TYR A 130 5.71 10.35 5.26
N THR A 131 4.88 9.47 5.83
CA THR A 131 4.41 8.23 5.20
C THR A 131 2.95 8.32 4.74
N LYS A 132 2.30 9.47 4.87
CA LYS A 132 0.93 9.68 4.43
C LYS A 132 0.75 11.07 3.86
N ILE A 133 0.34 11.14 2.59
CA ILE A 133 0.09 12.40 1.90
C ILE A 133 -1.36 12.51 1.46
N GLN A 134 -1.87 13.73 1.48
CA GLN A 134 -3.19 14.05 0.98
C GLN A 134 -3.10 15.18 -0.02
N ILE A 135 -3.88 15.05 -1.07
CA ILE A 135 -3.94 16.00 -2.17
C ILE A 135 -5.41 16.37 -2.37
N THR A 136 -5.68 17.67 -2.28
CA THR A 136 -6.94 18.30 -2.64
C THR A 136 -6.72 19.09 -3.92
N PHE A 137 -7.59 18.90 -4.91
CA PHE A 137 -7.41 19.45 -6.24
C PHE A 137 -8.73 19.86 -6.89
N LYS A 138 -8.63 20.72 -7.90
CA LYS A 138 -9.76 21.14 -8.73
C LYS A 138 -10.03 20.10 -9.81
N LYS A 139 -11.18 19.41 -9.74
CA LYS A 139 -11.58 18.43 -10.76
C LYS A 139 -11.87 19.12 -12.09
N ASN A 140 -11.22 18.64 -13.16
CA ASN A 140 -11.46 19.07 -14.54
C ASN A 140 -11.05 17.95 -15.53
N LYS A 141 -10.96 18.26 -16.83
CA LYS A 141 -10.60 17.28 -17.88
C LYS A 141 -9.16 16.78 -17.83
N HIS A 142 -8.26 17.51 -17.19
CA HIS A 142 -6.83 17.21 -17.04
C HIS A 142 -6.49 16.73 -15.62
N SER A 143 -7.29 17.11 -14.62
CA SER A 143 -7.08 16.75 -13.23
C SER A 143 -8.30 16.00 -12.68
N TYR A 144 -8.16 14.69 -12.49
CA TYR A 144 -9.26 13.81 -12.09
C TYR A 144 -8.77 12.54 -11.39
N LEU A 145 -9.64 11.96 -10.58
CA LEU A 145 -9.44 10.68 -9.92
C LEU A 145 -10.34 9.63 -10.58
N LYS A 146 -9.76 8.51 -11.02
CA LYS A 146 -10.50 7.29 -11.41
C LYS A 146 -10.23 6.19 -10.42
N SER A 147 -11.24 5.40 -10.12
CA SER A 147 -11.11 4.25 -9.24
C SER A 147 -11.66 3.01 -9.92
N TYR A 148 -10.98 1.89 -9.71
CA TYR A 148 -11.25 0.64 -10.43
C TYR A 148 -11.43 -0.49 -9.42
N SER A 149 -12.52 -1.21 -9.55
CA SER A 149 -12.78 -2.45 -8.82
C SER A 149 -11.69 -3.50 -9.09
N GLN A 150 -11.67 -4.57 -8.29
CA GLN A 150 -10.76 -5.70 -8.49
C GLN A 150 -10.93 -6.37 -9.87
N THR A 151 -12.12 -6.29 -10.45
CA THR A 151 -12.42 -6.84 -11.78
C THR A 151 -12.09 -5.88 -12.93
N GLY A 152 -11.52 -4.70 -12.62
CA GLY A 152 -11.11 -3.69 -13.59
C GLY A 152 -12.22 -2.72 -14.00
N GLY A 153 -13.47 -2.93 -13.55
CA GLY A 153 -14.56 -2.00 -13.81
C GLY A 153 -14.40 -0.69 -13.02
N GLU A 154 -14.63 0.44 -13.66
CA GLU A 154 -14.57 1.76 -13.02
C GLU A 154 -15.68 1.91 -11.97
N VAL A 155 -15.33 2.47 -10.81
CA VAL A 155 -16.22 2.67 -9.67
C VAL A 155 -16.28 4.17 -9.38
N SER A 156 -17.49 4.73 -9.40
CA SER A 156 -17.75 6.12 -9.02
C SER A 156 -17.53 6.32 -7.52
N HIS A 157 -16.89 7.42 -7.14
CA HIS A 157 -16.82 7.90 -5.77
C HIS A 157 -17.71 9.13 -5.55
N LEU A 158 -18.14 9.32 -4.30
CA LEU A 158 -18.94 10.48 -3.88
C LEU A 158 -18.09 11.75 -3.72
N VAL A 159 -16.77 11.60 -3.54
CA VAL A 159 -15.82 12.70 -3.36
C VAL A 159 -14.61 12.43 -4.25
N ASP A 160 -14.49 13.21 -5.32
CA ASP A 160 -13.46 13.02 -6.36
C ASP A 160 -12.36 14.08 -6.33
N THR A 161 -12.38 15.00 -5.36
CA THR A 161 -11.48 16.18 -5.31
C THR A 161 -10.43 16.10 -4.20
N MET A 162 -10.48 15.07 -3.36
CA MET A 162 -9.59 14.88 -2.21
C MET A 162 -9.22 13.41 -2.11
N VAL A 163 -7.91 13.13 -2.12
CA VAL A 163 -7.38 11.77 -2.07
C VAL A 163 -6.21 11.69 -1.11
N SER A 164 -6.08 10.54 -0.44
CA SER A 164 -4.95 10.27 0.45
C SER A 164 -4.26 8.98 0.03
N PHE A 165 -2.93 9.02 0.03
CA PHE A 165 -2.05 7.92 -0.26
C PHE A 165 -1.17 7.64 0.95
N GLU A 166 -0.97 6.36 1.24
CA GLU A 166 0.12 5.93 2.08
C GLU A 166 1.38 5.80 1.21
N LEU A 167 2.54 6.08 1.81
CA LEU A 167 3.85 5.99 1.18
C LEU A 167 4.69 5.00 1.99
N ASN A 168 5.38 4.11 1.31
CA ASN A 168 6.28 3.18 1.98
C ASN A 168 7.44 3.96 2.63
N PRO A 169 7.75 3.75 3.92
CA PRO A 169 8.86 4.43 4.58
C PRO A 169 10.19 4.00 3.96
N TYR A 170 11.14 4.93 3.84
CA TYR A 170 12.44 4.68 3.20
C TYR A 170 12.26 4.05 1.81
N SER A 171 11.44 4.69 0.98
CA SER A 171 11.21 4.27 -0.40
C SER A 171 11.34 5.44 -1.36
N TYR A 172 11.41 5.12 -2.64
CA TYR A 172 11.31 6.04 -3.75
C TYR A 172 10.00 6.87 -3.71
N GLU A 173 8.87 6.25 -3.33
CA GLU A 173 7.58 6.94 -3.15
C GLU A 173 7.66 8.08 -2.12
N GLN A 174 8.27 7.78 -0.96
CA GLN A 174 8.49 8.76 0.10
C GLN A 174 9.51 9.82 -0.34
N GLY A 175 10.59 9.41 -1.03
CA GLY A 175 11.63 10.29 -1.54
C GLY A 175 11.09 11.33 -2.50
N PHE A 176 10.21 10.93 -3.42
CA PHE A 176 9.57 11.84 -4.37
C PHE A 176 8.85 13.00 -3.65
N PHE A 177 7.95 12.71 -2.71
CA PHE A 177 7.18 13.75 -2.04
C PHE A 177 8.00 14.59 -1.06
N MET A 178 9.11 14.06 -0.54
CA MET A 178 9.98 14.81 0.35
C MET A 178 10.96 15.71 -0.43
N TYR A 179 11.58 15.21 -1.49
CA TYR A 179 12.73 15.90 -2.07
C TYR A 179 12.50 16.44 -3.49
N ILE A 180 11.55 15.89 -4.25
CA ILE A 180 11.37 16.24 -5.67
C ILE A 180 10.10 17.08 -5.85
N ALA A 181 8.95 16.59 -5.38
CA ALA A 181 7.68 17.27 -5.49
C ALA A 181 7.66 18.75 -5.01
N PRO A 182 8.37 19.13 -3.92
CA PRO A 182 8.39 20.51 -3.45
C PRO A 182 8.96 21.52 -4.46
N ASP A 183 9.77 21.08 -5.44
CA ASP A 183 10.32 21.94 -6.47
C ASP A 183 9.27 22.32 -7.54
N TYR A 184 8.17 21.56 -7.62
CA TYR A 184 7.13 21.72 -8.65
C TYR A 184 5.80 22.22 -8.09
N PHE A 185 5.47 21.90 -6.84
CA PHE A 185 4.27 22.39 -6.17
C PHE A 185 4.43 22.49 -4.65
N ASN A 186 3.67 23.40 -4.05
CA ASN A 186 3.76 23.64 -2.61
C ASN A 186 3.12 22.50 -1.79
N ILE A 187 3.88 21.96 -0.84
CA ILE A 187 3.37 21.06 0.19
C ILE A 187 3.22 21.85 1.50
N LYS A 188 1.98 22.03 1.95
CA LYS A 188 1.65 22.81 3.14
C LYS A 188 2.28 22.20 4.38
N LYS A 189 2.81 23.07 5.25
CA LYS A 189 3.57 22.71 6.48
C LYS A 189 4.80 21.83 6.19
N TYR A 190 5.22 21.74 4.94
CA TYR A 190 6.46 21.12 4.55
C TYR A 190 7.53 22.20 4.47
N ALA A 191 8.60 22.00 5.24
CA ALA A 191 9.86 22.70 5.06
C ALA A 191 10.94 21.65 5.24
N LEU A 192 11.99 21.70 4.41
CA LEU A 192 13.18 20.89 4.63
C LEU A 192 13.87 21.38 5.91
N THR A 193 13.45 20.81 7.04
CA THR A 193 13.94 21.19 8.37
C THR A 193 15.19 20.40 8.71
N ASP A 194 15.98 20.90 9.66
CA ASP A 194 17.08 20.16 10.29
C ASP A 194 16.63 18.78 10.79
N LYS A 195 15.36 18.61 11.14
CA LYS A 195 14.79 17.33 11.54
C LYS A 195 14.70 16.33 10.39
N ILE A 196 14.32 16.80 9.19
CA ILE A 196 14.29 15.95 7.99
C ILE A 196 15.72 15.60 7.61
N LEU A 197 16.62 16.60 7.53
CA LEU A 197 18.03 16.39 7.22
C LEU A 197 18.71 15.44 8.21
N LYS A 198 18.44 15.57 9.51
CA LYS A 198 19.01 14.69 10.54
C LYS A 198 18.50 13.25 10.45
N LYS A 199 17.23 13.04 10.08
CA LYS A 199 16.62 11.70 10.07
C LYS A 199 16.80 10.98 8.72
N TYR A 200 16.66 11.71 7.63
CA TYR A 200 16.58 11.18 6.28
C TYR A 200 17.77 11.60 5.40
N GLY A 201 18.58 12.56 5.83
CA GLY A 201 19.71 13.08 5.06
C GLY A 201 19.27 14.13 4.03
N ASN A 202 20.23 14.54 3.21
CA ASN A 202 19.92 15.30 2.00
C ASN A 202 19.40 14.38 0.87
N ILE A 203 18.98 14.98 -0.26
CA ILE A 203 18.42 14.25 -1.40
C ILE A 203 19.36 13.14 -1.91
N ASN A 204 20.65 13.43 -2.07
CA ASN A 204 21.64 12.48 -2.57
C ASN A 204 21.82 11.33 -1.58
N GLU A 205 22.03 11.65 -0.30
CA GLU A 205 22.19 10.64 0.75
C GLU A 205 20.96 9.73 0.90
N TYR A 206 19.75 10.27 0.68
CA TYR A 206 18.52 9.50 0.75
C TYR A 206 18.45 8.49 -0.40
N PHE A 207 18.59 8.95 -1.65
CA PHE A 207 18.48 8.08 -2.83
C PHE A 207 19.67 7.12 -2.99
N THR A 208 20.88 7.49 -2.59
CA THR A 208 22.04 6.57 -2.56
C THR A 208 21.78 5.41 -1.60
N ARG A 209 21.24 5.67 -0.40
CA ARG A 209 20.89 4.61 0.55
C ARG A 209 19.83 3.66 0.02
N LEU A 210 18.88 4.16 -0.79
CA LEU A 210 17.87 3.30 -1.42
C LEU A 210 18.51 2.39 -2.47
N ALA A 211 19.37 2.92 -3.33
CA ALA A 211 20.05 2.14 -4.35
C ALA A 211 20.93 1.04 -3.71
N GLU A 212 21.68 1.37 -2.66
CA GLU A 212 22.49 0.39 -1.91
C GLU A 212 21.63 -0.69 -1.24
N SER A 213 20.41 -0.37 -0.83
CA SER A 213 19.52 -1.36 -0.22
C SER A 213 18.89 -2.32 -1.23
N GLU A 214 18.70 -1.90 -2.49
CA GLU A 214 18.17 -2.75 -3.56
C GLU A 214 19.22 -3.74 -4.09
N GLU A 215 20.53 -3.45 -3.98
CA GLU A 215 21.60 -4.38 -4.40
C GLU A 215 21.83 -5.56 -3.43
N VAL A 216 21.24 -5.52 -2.23
CA VAL A 216 21.48 -6.51 -1.16
C VAL A 216 20.32 -7.52 -1.01
N GLU A 217 19.18 -7.30 -1.68
CA GLU A 217 18.04 -8.25 -1.76
C GLU A 217 18.10 -9.16 -3.00
#